data_AF-A0ABD4UC56-F1
#
_entry.id   AF-A0ABD4UC56-F1
#
_cell.length_a   1.000
_cell.length_b   1.000
_cell.length_c   1.000
_cell.angle_alpha   90.00
_cell.angle_beta   90.00
_cell.angle_gamma   90.00
#
_symmetry.space_group_name_H-M   'P 1'
#
loop_
_entity.id
_entity.type
_entity.pdbx_description
1 polymer ?
#
loop_
_entity_poly.entity_id
_entity_poly.type
_entity_poly.pdbx_seq_one_letter_code
_entity_poly.pdbx_strand_id
1 'polypeptide(L)'
;MSHGNWPKPLLRMRTLYWSKEVMFRAGFTQPSDFINEAKYGRTALVELGGLPWDSYFSGEKTPVLKTVALVEKVVAGTADLFETGPEGIPLWSILAGDIEKSKTLFNEVVGAPELDFHQRAIALALLFLPDRLNTRIEGAPEGFPDEHALPASDRRYTVWFERFLDMPAAIRLMNEAYEERAGFGMKPICAIFACYNLAKEYENSKVAILCGRLARQMMKQAIDEEFEGLGRDLSGYLSSFLRH
;
A
#
# COMPACT_ATOMS: atom_id res chain seq x y z
N MET A 1 14.59 20.84 0.23
CA MET A 1 14.97 19.45 0.59
C MET A 1 14.58 18.59 -0.58
N SER A 2 15.56 17.98 -1.27
CA SER A 2 15.27 17.03 -2.34
C SER A 2 14.51 15.86 -1.72
N HIS A 3 13.47 15.36 -2.38
CA HIS A 3 13.02 14.00 -2.10
C HIS A 3 14.28 13.13 -2.10
N GLY A 4 14.53 12.42 -1.00
CA GLY A 4 15.62 11.45 -0.93
C GLY A 4 15.57 10.56 -2.17
N ASN A 5 16.69 9.95 -2.58
CA ASN A 5 16.83 9.13 -3.79
C ASN A 5 15.78 8.00 -3.88
N TRP A 6 14.52 8.33 -4.15
CA TRP A 6 13.43 7.40 -4.29
C TRP A 6 13.55 6.75 -5.67
N PRO A 7 13.21 5.47 -5.80
CA PRO A 7 13.26 4.79 -7.09
C PRO A 7 12.48 5.57 -8.15
N LYS A 8 13.06 5.73 -9.35
CA LYS A 8 12.38 6.41 -10.48
C LYS A 8 10.97 5.84 -10.74
N PRO A 9 10.73 4.51 -10.70
CA PRO A 9 9.38 3.97 -10.87
C PRO A 9 8.39 4.43 -9.78
N LEU A 10 8.86 4.58 -8.53
CA LEU A 10 8.04 5.07 -7.41
C LEU A 10 7.69 6.54 -7.62
N LEU A 11 8.68 7.37 -7.98
CA LEU A 11 8.46 8.79 -8.29
C LEU A 11 7.46 8.99 -9.42
N ARG A 12 7.55 8.15 -10.46
CA ARG A 12 6.60 8.14 -11.59
C ARG A 12 5.19 7.82 -11.12
N MET A 13 4.99 6.70 -10.43
CA MET A 13 3.67 6.28 -9.92
C MET A 13 3.03 7.34 -9.02
N ARG A 14 3.81 7.87 -8.07
CA ARG A 14 3.38 8.94 -7.17
C ARG A 14 2.93 10.19 -7.93
N THR A 15 3.68 10.59 -8.96
CA THR A 15 3.34 11.77 -9.77
C THR A 15 2.08 11.55 -10.59
N LEU A 16 1.93 10.37 -11.19
CA LEU A 16 0.74 9.99 -11.95
C LEU A 16 -0.51 10.02 -11.07
N TYR A 17 -0.45 9.41 -9.88
CA TYR A 17 -1.55 9.44 -8.93
C TYR A 17 -1.90 10.87 -8.51
N TRP A 18 -0.92 11.63 -8.02
CA TRP A 18 -1.15 13.00 -7.56
C TRP A 18 -1.71 13.92 -8.65
N SER A 19 -1.18 13.86 -9.87
CA SER A 19 -1.67 14.72 -10.96
C SER A 19 -3.13 14.40 -11.33
N LYS A 20 -3.52 13.11 -11.34
CA LYS A 20 -4.92 12.70 -11.51
C LYS A 20 -5.80 13.22 -10.37
N GLU A 21 -5.36 13.11 -9.14
CA GLU A 21 -6.10 13.59 -7.97
C GLU A 21 -6.30 15.12 -7.97
N VAL A 22 -5.26 15.89 -8.35
CA VAL A 22 -5.39 17.34 -8.53
C VAL A 22 -6.46 17.66 -9.58
N MET A 23 -6.42 16.94 -10.71
CA MET A 23 -7.39 17.12 -11.80
C MET A 23 -8.82 16.83 -11.33
N PHE A 24 -9.05 15.69 -10.67
CA PHE A 24 -10.37 15.30 -10.17
C PHE A 24 -10.91 16.26 -9.12
N ARG A 25 -10.07 16.70 -8.18
CA ARG A 25 -10.44 17.69 -7.15
C ARG A 25 -10.73 19.06 -7.73
N ALA A 26 -10.09 19.41 -8.84
CA ALA A 26 -10.41 20.61 -9.61
C ALA A 26 -11.71 20.48 -10.43
N GLY A 27 -12.35 19.31 -10.44
CA GLY A 27 -13.63 19.07 -11.12
C GLY A 27 -13.50 18.56 -12.56
N PHE A 28 -12.33 18.08 -12.97
CA PHE A 28 -12.06 17.64 -14.33
C PHE A 28 -11.85 16.13 -14.42
N THR A 29 -12.27 15.52 -15.52
CA THR A 29 -12.07 14.09 -15.80
C THR A 29 -11.10 13.83 -16.94
N GLN A 30 -10.76 14.85 -17.72
CA GLN A 30 -9.85 14.77 -18.86
C GLN A 30 -8.64 15.70 -18.67
N PRO A 31 -7.40 15.22 -18.86
CA PRO A 31 -6.20 16.05 -18.73
C PRO A 31 -6.22 17.28 -19.64
N SER A 32 -6.72 17.15 -20.87
CA SER A 32 -6.80 18.26 -21.84
C SER A 32 -7.64 19.42 -21.32
N ASP A 33 -8.78 19.11 -20.69
CA ASP A 33 -9.74 20.12 -20.23
C ASP A 33 -9.17 20.85 -19.01
N PHE A 34 -8.57 20.11 -18.09
CA PHE A 34 -7.87 20.67 -16.94
C PHE A 34 -6.70 21.57 -17.38
N ILE A 35 -5.88 21.13 -18.33
CA ILE A 35 -4.76 21.91 -18.86
C ILE A 35 -5.24 23.18 -19.54
N ASN A 36 -6.34 23.10 -20.29
CA ASN A 36 -6.93 24.27 -20.95
C ASN A 36 -7.48 25.27 -19.93
N GLU A 37 -8.20 24.81 -18.90
CA GLU A 37 -8.68 25.68 -17.82
C GLU A 37 -7.51 26.30 -17.04
N ALA A 38 -6.47 25.52 -16.72
CA ALA A 38 -5.29 26.04 -16.05
C ALA A 38 -4.53 27.07 -16.90
N LYS A 39 -4.57 26.97 -18.24
CA LYS A 39 -3.86 27.91 -19.12
C LYS A 39 -4.67 29.16 -19.49
N TYR A 40 -5.97 29.00 -19.71
CA TYR A 40 -6.81 30.01 -20.36
C TYR A 40 -8.14 30.27 -19.64
N GLY A 41 -8.37 29.59 -18.52
CA GLY A 41 -9.60 29.71 -17.74
C GLY A 41 -9.80 31.08 -17.11
N ARG A 42 -10.84 31.18 -16.30
CA ARG A 42 -11.15 32.42 -15.53
C ARG A 42 -11.26 32.16 -14.03
N THR A 43 -10.79 31.00 -13.60
CA THR A 43 -10.79 30.54 -12.20
C THR A 43 -9.40 30.71 -11.59
N ALA A 44 -9.25 30.43 -10.29
CA ALA A 44 -7.95 30.42 -9.62
C ALA A 44 -6.95 29.41 -10.23
N LEU A 45 -7.44 28.43 -11.00
CA LEU A 45 -6.60 27.45 -11.70
C LEU A 45 -5.62 28.08 -12.69
N VAL A 46 -5.87 29.30 -13.16
CA VAL A 46 -4.96 30.02 -14.07
C VAL A 46 -3.56 30.23 -13.46
N GLU A 47 -3.45 30.27 -12.13
CA GLU A 47 -2.17 30.35 -11.42
C GLU A 47 -1.28 29.11 -11.66
N LEU A 48 -1.89 27.98 -12.07
CA LEU A 48 -1.22 26.72 -12.35
C LEU A 48 -0.83 26.55 -13.83
N GLY A 49 -1.20 27.49 -14.72
CA GLY A 49 -1.05 27.36 -16.17
C GLY A 49 0.39 27.26 -16.68
N GLY A 50 1.34 27.79 -15.91
CA GLY A 50 2.77 27.73 -16.23
C GLY A 50 3.43 26.38 -15.91
N LEU A 51 2.71 25.45 -15.29
CA LEU A 51 3.26 24.16 -14.89
C LEU A 51 3.25 23.14 -16.05
N PRO A 52 4.23 22.22 -16.11
CA PRO A 52 4.33 21.22 -17.18
C PRO A 52 3.39 20.04 -16.94
N TRP A 53 2.08 20.30 -16.89
CA TRP A 53 1.04 19.32 -16.57
C TRP A 53 1.07 18.09 -17.47
N ASP A 54 1.28 18.25 -18.77
CA ASP A 54 1.43 17.13 -19.71
C ASP A 54 2.51 16.14 -19.24
N SER A 55 3.66 16.65 -18.78
CA SER A 55 4.75 15.84 -18.24
C SER A 55 4.44 15.22 -16.87
N TYR A 56 3.54 15.82 -16.09
CA TYR A 56 3.08 15.24 -14.81
C TYR A 56 2.10 14.09 -15.06
N PHE A 57 1.15 14.27 -15.98
CA PHE A 57 0.19 13.22 -16.38
C PHE A 57 0.84 12.06 -17.12
N SER A 58 1.99 12.25 -17.76
CA SER A 58 2.80 11.14 -18.33
C SER A 58 3.79 10.53 -17.33
N GLY A 59 4.03 11.22 -16.21
CA GLY A 59 5.01 10.84 -15.19
C GLY A 59 6.46 11.01 -15.64
N GLU A 60 6.71 11.80 -16.68
CA GLU A 60 8.05 12.14 -17.19
C GLU A 60 8.80 13.11 -16.28
N LYS A 61 8.07 14.05 -15.67
CA LYS A 61 8.61 15.00 -14.69
C LYS A 61 7.95 14.76 -13.35
N THR A 62 8.71 14.94 -12.28
CA THR A 62 8.18 14.95 -10.91
C THR A 62 8.15 16.40 -10.43
N PRO A 63 7.04 16.88 -9.84
CA PRO A 63 6.97 18.23 -9.28
C PRO A 63 7.95 18.36 -8.10
N VAL A 64 8.52 19.55 -7.94
CA VAL A 64 9.29 19.88 -6.72
C VAL A 64 8.33 20.29 -5.62
N LEU A 65 8.74 20.20 -4.36
CA LEU A 65 7.89 20.57 -3.20
C LEU A 65 7.29 21.99 -3.30
N LYS A 66 8.03 22.95 -3.86
CA LYS A 66 7.50 24.30 -4.11
C LYS A 66 6.32 24.31 -5.08
N THR A 67 6.35 23.44 -6.09
CA THR A 67 5.24 23.26 -7.03
C THR A 67 4.05 22.61 -6.34
N VAL A 68 4.28 21.57 -5.53
CA VAL A 68 3.21 20.91 -4.75
C VAL A 68 2.53 21.92 -3.82
N ALA A 69 3.32 22.72 -3.10
CA ALA A 69 2.79 23.77 -2.22
C ALA A 69 2.07 24.90 -2.97
N LEU A 70 2.44 25.19 -4.23
CA LEU A 70 1.70 26.12 -5.07
C LEU A 70 0.34 25.52 -5.45
N VAL A 71 0.31 24.25 -5.88
CA VAL A 71 -0.93 23.56 -6.24
C VAL A 71 -1.87 23.46 -5.05
N GLU A 72 -1.36 23.14 -3.85
CA GLU A 72 -2.17 23.07 -2.61
C GLU A 72 -2.93 24.36 -2.29
N LYS A 73 -2.35 25.53 -2.60
CA LYS A 73 -3.01 26.83 -2.38
C LYS A 73 -4.21 27.04 -3.30
N VAL A 74 -4.22 26.40 -4.46
CA VAL A 74 -5.27 26.53 -5.48
C VAL A 74 -6.26 25.38 -5.41
N VAL A 75 -5.76 24.16 -5.16
CA VAL A 75 -6.53 22.91 -5.04
C VAL A 75 -6.13 22.22 -3.74
N ALA A 76 -6.89 22.50 -2.69
CA ALA A 76 -6.60 22.05 -1.33
C ALA A 76 -6.70 20.52 -1.15
N GLY A 77 -5.92 20.00 -0.21
CA GLY A 77 -5.85 18.58 0.13
C GLY A 77 -5.13 17.73 -0.91
N THR A 78 -4.27 18.32 -1.74
CA THR A 78 -3.48 17.62 -2.77
C THR A 78 -2.03 17.40 -2.35
N ALA A 79 -1.48 18.21 -1.45
CA ALA A 79 -0.10 18.06 -0.97
C ALA A 79 0.12 16.70 -0.28
N ASP A 80 -0.76 16.33 0.65
CA ASP A 80 -0.65 15.08 1.40
C ASP A 80 -0.70 13.83 0.50
N LEU A 81 -1.46 13.89 -0.59
CA LEU A 81 -1.52 12.82 -1.58
C LEU A 81 -0.17 12.60 -2.27
N PHE A 82 0.64 13.65 -2.42
CA PHE A 82 1.98 13.57 -3.00
C PHE A 82 3.07 13.26 -1.97
N GLU A 83 2.95 13.78 -0.76
CA GLU A 83 3.97 13.65 0.27
C GLU A 83 3.84 12.34 1.06
N THR A 84 2.60 11.92 1.33
CA THR A 84 2.28 10.81 2.22
C THR A 84 1.69 9.63 1.44
N GLY A 85 0.58 9.86 0.74
CA GLY A 85 -0.20 8.82 0.06
C GLY A 85 -1.72 9.01 0.25
N PRO A 86 -2.53 8.09 -0.29
CA PRO A 86 -3.99 8.11 -0.08
C PRO A 86 -4.35 7.95 1.40
N GLU A 87 -5.46 8.59 1.81
CA GLU A 87 -6.05 8.47 3.16
C GLU A 87 -5.08 8.75 4.34
N GLY A 88 -4.03 9.53 4.10
CA GLY A 88 -3.00 9.81 5.12
C GLY A 88 -2.09 8.61 5.45
N ILE A 89 -2.20 7.51 4.69
CA ILE A 89 -1.32 6.35 4.82
C ILE A 89 0.05 6.72 4.22
N PRO A 90 1.17 6.50 4.94
CA PRO A 90 2.52 6.86 4.47
C PRO A 90 3.05 5.90 3.39
N LEU A 91 2.21 5.59 2.39
CA LEU A 91 2.43 4.62 1.33
C LEU A 91 3.75 4.88 0.60
N TRP A 92 4.03 6.14 0.24
CA TRP A 92 5.24 6.46 -0.53
C TRP A 92 6.52 6.19 0.27
N SER A 93 6.50 6.50 1.57
CA SER A 93 7.65 6.24 2.44
C SER A 93 7.87 4.74 2.64
N ILE A 94 6.77 3.99 2.81
CA ILE A 94 6.84 2.53 2.94
C ILE A 94 7.36 1.89 1.65
N LEU A 95 6.85 2.28 0.47
CA LEU A 95 7.33 1.74 -0.80
C LEU A 95 8.76 2.19 -1.15
N ALA A 96 9.25 3.26 -0.52
CA ALA A 96 10.65 3.69 -0.59
C ALA A 96 11.57 2.94 0.38
N GLY A 97 11.03 2.08 1.26
CA GLY A 97 11.80 1.31 2.23
C GLY A 97 12.09 2.02 3.56
N ASP A 98 11.32 3.06 3.91
CA ASP A 98 11.50 3.77 5.19
C ASP A 98 11.15 2.86 6.38
N ILE A 99 12.17 2.47 7.15
CA ILE A 99 12.04 1.52 8.26
C ILE A 99 11.23 2.09 9.43
N GLU A 100 11.37 3.37 9.77
CA GLU A 100 10.66 3.99 10.89
C GLU A 100 9.17 4.13 10.59
N LYS A 101 8.82 4.57 9.37
CA LYS A 101 7.43 4.61 8.91
C LYS A 101 6.84 3.20 8.79
N SER A 102 7.62 2.24 8.31
CA SER A 102 7.20 0.84 8.24
C SER A 102 6.92 0.27 9.64
N LYS A 103 7.82 0.50 10.61
CA LYS A 103 7.64 0.07 12.00
C LYS A 103 6.40 0.69 12.64
N THR A 104 6.20 1.99 12.43
CA THR A 104 5.04 2.72 12.98
C THR A 104 3.74 2.14 12.44
N LEU A 105 3.59 2.02 11.12
CA LEU A 105 2.35 1.50 10.52
C LEU A 105 2.11 0.04 10.91
N PHE A 106 3.15 -0.81 10.86
CA PHE A 106 3.02 -2.22 11.21
C PHE A 106 2.55 -2.42 12.66
N ASN A 107 3.13 -1.68 13.60
CA ASN A 107 2.72 -1.75 15.01
C ASN A 107 1.30 -1.23 15.23
N GLU A 108 0.92 -0.16 14.53
CA GLU A 108 -0.42 0.41 14.61
C GLU A 108 -1.49 -0.55 14.10
N VAL A 109 -1.24 -1.23 12.98
CA VAL A 109 -2.21 -2.18 12.38
C VAL A 109 -2.31 -3.46 13.18
N VAL A 110 -1.19 -4.00 13.68
CA VAL A 110 -1.21 -5.27 14.42
C VAL A 110 -1.68 -5.09 15.87
N GLY A 111 -1.38 -3.95 16.51
CA GLY A 111 -1.93 -3.60 17.82
C GLY A 111 -1.50 -4.49 19.01
N ALA A 112 -0.44 -5.30 18.85
CA ALA A 112 -0.02 -6.31 19.84
C ALA A 112 1.48 -6.14 20.23
N PRO A 113 1.82 -5.13 21.06
CA PRO A 113 3.19 -4.76 21.39
C PRO A 113 3.95 -5.81 22.23
N GLU A 114 3.25 -6.78 22.82
CA GLU A 114 3.81 -7.90 23.58
C GLU A 114 4.30 -9.05 22.71
N LEU A 115 3.77 -9.18 21.49
CA LEU A 115 4.16 -10.23 20.54
C LEU A 115 5.54 -9.95 19.96
N ASP A 116 6.32 -11.00 19.67
CA ASP A 116 7.55 -10.86 18.89
C ASP A 116 7.25 -10.56 17.40
N PHE A 117 8.29 -10.21 16.63
CA PHE A 117 8.12 -9.84 15.22
C PHE A 117 7.48 -10.95 14.36
N HIS A 118 7.80 -12.22 14.60
CA HIS A 118 7.22 -13.34 13.84
C HIS A 118 5.76 -13.52 14.19
N GLN A 119 5.42 -13.48 15.48
CA GLN A 119 4.05 -13.58 15.95
C GLN A 119 3.19 -12.44 15.37
N ARG A 120 3.70 -11.21 15.34
CA ARG A 120 3.01 -10.08 14.69
C ARG A 120 2.86 -10.24 13.19
N ALA A 121 3.84 -10.82 12.50
CA ALA A 121 3.73 -11.09 11.06
C ALA A 121 2.63 -12.12 10.76
N ILE A 122 2.46 -13.13 11.63
CA ILE A 122 1.34 -14.07 11.54
C ILE A 122 0.02 -13.37 11.87
N ALA A 123 -0.03 -12.55 12.93
CA ALA A 123 -1.23 -11.78 13.28
C ALA A 123 -1.69 -10.87 12.12
N LEU A 124 -0.74 -10.22 11.43
CA LEU A 124 -1.02 -9.48 10.20
C LEU A 124 -1.63 -10.37 9.11
N ALA A 125 -1.11 -11.58 8.90
CA ALA A 125 -1.64 -12.52 7.91
C ALA A 125 -3.08 -12.96 8.22
N LEU A 126 -3.42 -13.10 9.50
CA LEU A 126 -4.76 -13.48 9.96
C LEU A 126 -5.82 -12.43 9.64
N LEU A 127 -5.44 -11.14 9.51
CA LEU A 127 -6.37 -10.07 9.09
C LEU A 127 -6.98 -10.33 7.70
N PHE A 128 -6.39 -11.21 6.90
CA PHE A 128 -6.85 -11.55 5.56
C PHE A 128 -7.58 -12.90 5.48
N LEU A 129 -7.86 -13.54 6.63
CA LEU A 129 -8.63 -14.78 6.71
C LEU A 129 -9.97 -14.57 7.42
N PRO A 130 -10.99 -15.43 7.21
CA PRO A 130 -12.32 -15.26 7.81
C PRO A 130 -12.29 -15.24 9.34
N ASP A 131 -13.21 -14.51 9.97
CA ASP A 131 -13.23 -14.33 11.44
C ASP A 131 -13.47 -15.64 12.21
N ARG A 132 -14.13 -16.62 11.58
CA ARG A 132 -14.26 -17.96 12.17
C ARG A 132 -12.92 -18.66 12.38
N LEU A 133 -11.91 -18.34 11.56
CA LEU A 133 -10.54 -18.81 11.76
C LEU A 133 -9.76 -17.92 12.74
N ASN A 134 -10.28 -16.73 13.05
CA ASN A 134 -9.73 -15.76 13.98
C ASN A 134 -10.24 -15.94 15.43
N THR A 135 -11.29 -16.75 15.66
CA THR A 135 -11.92 -16.90 16.99
C THR A 135 -12.10 -18.35 17.48
N ARG A 136 -12.00 -19.37 16.62
CA ARG A 136 -11.88 -20.77 17.03
C ARG A 136 -11.08 -21.55 15.99
N ILE A 137 -10.02 -22.20 16.43
CA ILE A 137 -9.29 -23.23 15.67
C ILE A 137 -10.13 -24.50 15.44
N GLU A 138 -11.38 -24.52 15.90
CA GLU A 138 -12.35 -25.55 15.56
C GLU A 138 -12.92 -25.28 14.16
N GLY A 139 -12.16 -25.68 13.13
CA GLY A 139 -12.47 -25.46 11.71
C GLY A 139 -11.23 -25.20 10.85
N ALA A 140 -10.07 -25.12 11.49
CA ALA A 140 -8.84 -24.89 10.79
C ALA A 140 -8.42 -26.14 9.96
N PRO A 141 -7.79 -25.96 8.78
CA PRO A 141 -7.35 -27.08 7.96
C PRO A 141 -6.45 -28.04 8.75
N GLU A 142 -6.44 -29.32 8.38
CA GLU A 142 -5.58 -30.32 9.01
C GLU A 142 -4.11 -29.83 9.06
N GLY A 143 -3.56 -29.70 10.27
CA GLY A 143 -2.21 -29.15 10.51
C GLY A 143 -2.14 -27.67 10.92
N PHE A 144 -3.26 -27.00 11.19
CA PHE A 144 -3.27 -25.64 11.74
C PHE A 144 -2.81 -25.59 13.21
N PRO A 145 -2.11 -24.54 13.64
CA PRO A 145 -1.63 -24.39 15.01
C PRO A 145 -2.71 -24.09 16.03
N ASP A 146 -2.50 -24.49 17.28
CA ASP A 146 -3.27 -23.96 18.40
C ASP A 146 -2.84 -22.50 18.71
N GLU A 147 -3.81 -21.60 18.96
CA GLU A 147 -3.68 -20.14 19.13
C GLU A 147 -3.10 -19.83 20.50
N HIS A 148 -3.42 -20.67 21.49
CA HIS A 148 -2.76 -20.66 22.79
C HIS A 148 -1.35 -21.30 22.73
N ALA A 149 -0.94 -21.80 21.56
CA ALA A 149 0.37 -22.37 21.29
C ALA A 149 1.06 -21.62 20.14
N LEU A 150 1.08 -20.28 20.16
CA LEU A 150 2.13 -19.51 19.50
C LEU A 150 3.31 -19.38 20.47
N PRO A 151 4.26 -20.36 20.56
CA PRO A 151 5.40 -20.19 21.44
C PRO A 151 6.28 -19.09 20.84
N ALA A 152 7.00 -18.38 21.70
CA ALA A 152 7.88 -17.24 21.37
C ALA A 152 9.06 -17.57 20.41
N SER A 153 9.02 -18.64 19.62
CA SER A 153 10.17 -19.10 18.86
C SER A 153 9.94 -20.05 17.69
N ASP A 154 8.76 -20.64 17.45
CA ASP A 154 8.70 -21.80 16.55
C ASP A 154 8.36 -21.49 15.08
N ARG A 155 9.41 -21.49 14.27
CA ARG A 155 9.54 -21.32 12.81
C ARG A 155 8.56 -22.14 11.94
N ARG A 156 7.73 -23.00 12.52
CA ARG A 156 6.83 -23.93 11.82
C ARG A 156 5.62 -23.23 11.22
N TYR A 157 5.15 -22.17 11.87
CA TYR A 157 3.92 -21.48 11.44
C TYR A 157 4.14 -20.59 10.23
N THR A 158 5.28 -19.90 10.12
CA THR A 158 5.62 -19.14 8.91
C THR A 158 5.72 -20.05 7.69
N VAL A 159 6.35 -21.22 7.82
CA VAL A 159 6.50 -22.19 6.72
C VAL A 159 5.17 -22.84 6.35
N TRP A 160 4.30 -23.11 7.33
CA TRP A 160 2.97 -23.62 7.07
C TRP A 160 2.10 -22.56 6.36
N PHE A 161 2.03 -21.34 6.90
CA PHE A 161 1.27 -20.24 6.30
C PHE A 161 1.76 -19.92 4.90
N GLU A 162 3.08 -19.92 4.70
CA GLU A 162 3.69 -19.76 3.38
C GLU A 162 3.13 -20.78 2.37
N ARG A 163 3.09 -22.06 2.74
CA ARG A 163 2.58 -23.14 1.88
C ARG A 163 1.07 -23.05 1.69
N PHE A 164 0.35 -22.70 2.76
CA PHE A 164 -1.09 -22.56 2.74
C PHE A 164 -1.54 -21.47 1.77
N LEU A 165 -0.88 -20.30 1.76
CA LEU A 165 -1.25 -19.16 0.90
C LEU A 165 -1.19 -19.43 -0.61
N ASP A 166 -0.50 -20.49 -1.04
CA ASP A 166 -0.49 -20.93 -2.44
C ASP A 166 -1.60 -21.94 -2.76
N MET A 167 -2.23 -22.53 -1.75
CA MET A 167 -3.26 -23.52 -1.94
C MET A 167 -4.55 -22.85 -2.44
N PRO A 168 -5.31 -23.51 -3.33
CA PRO A 168 -6.64 -23.03 -3.72
C PRO A 168 -7.58 -22.82 -2.52
N ALA A 169 -7.38 -23.57 -1.43
CA ALA A 169 -8.14 -23.41 -0.19
C ALA A 169 -7.90 -22.05 0.49
N ALA A 170 -6.65 -21.58 0.56
CA ALA A 170 -6.35 -20.27 1.15
C ALA A 170 -6.91 -19.13 0.31
N ILE A 171 -6.78 -19.21 -1.01
CA ILE A 171 -7.35 -18.21 -1.92
C ILE A 171 -8.87 -18.11 -1.73
N ARG A 172 -9.57 -19.25 -1.64
CA ARG A 172 -11.02 -19.26 -1.36
C ARG A 172 -11.35 -18.60 -0.02
N LEU A 173 -10.59 -18.91 1.03
CA LEU A 173 -10.81 -18.32 2.36
C LEU A 173 -10.52 -16.81 2.38
N MET A 174 -9.50 -16.35 1.65
CA MET A 174 -9.22 -14.92 1.52
C MET A 174 -10.31 -14.20 0.71
N ASN A 175 -10.88 -14.83 -0.32
CA ASN A 175 -12.03 -14.28 -1.04
C ASN A 175 -13.26 -14.17 -0.14
N GLU A 176 -13.56 -15.22 0.61
CA GLU A 176 -14.64 -15.22 1.60
C GLU A 176 -14.43 -14.12 2.65
N ALA A 177 -13.21 -13.97 3.18
CA ALA A 177 -12.88 -12.94 4.15
C ALA A 177 -13.07 -11.51 3.59
N TYR A 178 -12.71 -11.30 2.32
CA TYR A 178 -12.88 -10.01 1.65
C TYR A 178 -14.36 -9.66 1.46
N GLU A 179 -15.16 -10.65 1.06
CA GLU A 179 -16.61 -10.49 0.91
C GLU A 179 -17.30 -10.25 2.27
N GLU A 180 -16.96 -11.03 3.31
CA GLU A 180 -17.49 -10.89 4.67
C GLU A 180 -17.25 -9.49 5.26
N ARG A 181 -16.07 -8.92 4.97
CA ARG A 181 -15.65 -7.61 5.49
C ARG A 181 -15.95 -6.44 4.56
N ALA A 182 -16.50 -6.71 3.37
CA ALA A 182 -16.68 -5.72 2.31
C ALA A 182 -15.38 -4.94 1.97
N GLY A 183 -14.27 -5.66 1.93
CA GLY A 183 -12.92 -5.09 1.75
C GLY A 183 -11.96 -5.43 2.89
N PHE A 184 -10.66 -5.27 2.63
CA PHE A 184 -9.61 -5.31 3.63
C PHE A 184 -9.13 -3.92 4.07
N GLY A 185 -9.40 -2.88 3.28
CA GLY A 185 -8.90 -1.54 3.49
C GLY A 185 -7.43 -1.35 3.07
N MET A 186 -7.10 -0.12 2.66
CA MET A 186 -5.73 0.24 2.25
C MET A 186 -4.69 0.05 3.37
N LYS A 187 -5.07 0.33 4.62
CA LYS A 187 -4.13 0.37 5.75
C LYS A 187 -3.59 -1.03 6.12
N PRO A 188 -4.42 -2.08 6.29
CA PRO A 188 -3.91 -3.45 6.45
C PRO A 188 -3.07 -3.93 5.27
N ILE A 189 -3.48 -3.63 4.03
CA ILE A 189 -2.70 -4.01 2.84
C ILE A 189 -1.32 -3.32 2.85
N CYS A 190 -1.26 -2.03 3.17
CA CYS A 190 -0.01 -1.28 3.25
C CYS A 190 0.91 -1.82 4.36
N ALA A 191 0.35 -2.32 5.46
CA ALA A 191 1.12 -2.97 6.53
C ALA A 191 1.83 -4.25 6.07
N ILE A 192 1.37 -4.92 5.00
CA ILE A 192 2.11 -6.05 4.38
C ILE A 192 3.45 -5.56 3.83
N PHE A 193 3.46 -4.42 3.13
CA PHE A 193 4.70 -3.85 2.57
C PHE A 193 5.61 -3.33 3.67
N ALA A 194 5.04 -2.74 4.73
CA ALA A 194 5.79 -2.35 5.90
C ALA A 194 6.46 -3.56 6.58
N CYS A 195 5.71 -4.64 6.82
CA CYS A 195 6.23 -5.88 7.39
C CYS A 195 7.32 -6.50 6.50
N TYR A 196 7.18 -6.42 5.18
CA TYR A 196 8.20 -6.88 4.23
C TYR A 196 9.51 -6.10 4.37
N ASN A 197 9.47 -4.76 4.48
CA ASN A 197 10.67 -3.95 4.72
C ASN A 197 11.34 -4.29 6.04
N LEU A 198 10.55 -4.41 7.11
CA LEU A 198 11.06 -4.83 8.43
C LEU A 198 11.71 -6.21 8.38
N ALA A 199 11.12 -7.14 7.63
CA ALA A 199 11.69 -8.47 7.46
C ALA A 199 13.04 -8.43 6.74
N LYS A 200 13.21 -7.54 5.76
CA LYS A 200 14.53 -7.32 5.12
C LYS A 200 15.55 -6.72 6.07
N GLU A 201 15.15 -5.70 6.82
CA GLU A 201 16.00 -5.04 7.82
C GLU A 201 16.48 -6.03 8.89
N TYR A 202 15.61 -6.94 9.33
CA TYR A 202 15.93 -7.98 10.30
C TYR A 202 16.55 -9.24 9.68
N GLU A 203 16.91 -9.22 8.39
CA GLU A 203 17.45 -10.36 7.64
C GLU A 203 16.59 -11.64 7.74
N ASN A 204 15.28 -11.45 7.90
CA ASN A 204 14.30 -12.52 8.08
C ASN A 204 13.66 -12.92 6.76
N SER A 205 14.36 -13.74 5.99
CA SER A 205 13.92 -14.22 4.68
C SER A 205 12.55 -14.91 4.71
N LYS A 206 12.19 -15.60 5.79
CA LYS A 206 10.92 -16.31 5.91
C LYS A 206 9.73 -15.36 5.99
N VAL A 207 9.82 -14.34 6.84
CA VAL A 207 8.76 -13.32 6.93
C VAL A 207 8.71 -12.50 5.64
N ALA A 208 9.86 -12.20 5.03
CA ALA A 208 9.89 -11.52 3.73
C ALA A 208 9.17 -12.35 2.64
N ILE A 209 9.37 -13.66 2.59
CA ILE A 209 8.66 -14.56 1.67
C ILE A 209 7.16 -14.58 1.97
N LEU A 210 6.76 -14.70 3.24
CA LEU A 210 5.36 -14.65 3.67
C LEU A 210 4.68 -13.36 3.19
N CYS A 211 5.25 -12.20 3.51
CA CYS A 211 4.72 -10.90 3.08
C CYS A 211 4.69 -10.77 1.55
N GLY A 212 5.71 -11.27 0.86
CA GLY A 212 5.74 -11.28 -0.61
C GLY A 212 4.66 -12.17 -1.24
N ARG A 213 4.24 -13.25 -0.57
CA ARG A 213 3.09 -14.06 -1.00
C ARG A 213 1.76 -13.36 -0.72
N LEU A 214 1.57 -12.83 0.48
CA LEU A 214 0.39 -12.05 0.84
C LEU A 214 0.18 -10.87 -0.13
N ALA A 215 1.22 -10.08 -0.37
CA ALA A 215 1.20 -8.97 -1.31
C ALA A 215 0.78 -9.40 -2.72
N ARG A 216 1.29 -10.54 -3.22
CA ARG A 216 0.89 -11.09 -4.52
C ARG A 216 -0.56 -11.56 -4.57
N GLN A 217 -1.15 -12.01 -3.47
CA GLN A 217 -2.57 -12.31 -3.42
C GLN A 217 -3.40 -11.02 -3.39
N MET A 218 -3.00 -10.02 -2.59
CA MET A 218 -3.65 -8.70 -2.59
C MET A 218 -3.63 -8.03 -3.96
N MET A 219 -2.54 -8.14 -4.72
CA MET A 219 -2.45 -7.65 -6.10
C MET A 219 -3.49 -8.28 -7.05
N LYS A 220 -3.92 -9.51 -6.79
CA LYS A 220 -4.91 -10.19 -7.64
C LYS A 220 -6.35 -9.92 -7.22
N GLN A 221 -6.56 -9.58 -5.95
CA GLN A 221 -7.86 -9.62 -5.32
C GLN A 221 -8.36 -8.24 -4.85
N ALA A 222 -7.47 -7.43 -4.26
CA ALA A 222 -7.90 -6.29 -3.45
C ALA A 222 -7.28 -4.96 -3.92
N ILE A 223 -6.01 -4.93 -4.35
CA ILE A 223 -5.30 -3.67 -4.61
C ILE A 223 -5.98 -2.79 -5.66
N ASP A 224 -6.52 -3.39 -6.72
CA ASP A 224 -7.17 -2.63 -7.80
C ASP A 224 -8.46 -1.95 -7.34
N GLU A 225 -9.16 -2.51 -6.36
CA GLU A 225 -10.40 -1.97 -5.79
C GLU A 225 -10.12 -1.03 -4.62
N GLU A 226 -9.22 -1.44 -3.71
CA GLU A 226 -8.91 -0.73 -2.47
C GLU A 226 -8.09 0.53 -2.69
N PHE A 227 -7.26 0.59 -3.74
CA PHE A 227 -6.45 1.77 -4.06
C PHE A 227 -7.01 2.47 -5.31
N GLU A 228 -8.18 3.10 -5.19
CA GLU A 228 -8.83 3.80 -6.29
C GLU A 228 -7.87 4.78 -7.00
N GLY A 229 -7.85 4.75 -8.34
CA GLY A 229 -6.97 5.59 -9.16
C GLY A 229 -5.47 5.22 -9.17
N LEU A 230 -5.04 4.33 -8.27
CA LEU A 230 -3.63 3.92 -8.08
C LEU A 230 -3.39 2.41 -8.29
N GLY A 231 -4.40 1.56 -8.04
CA GLY A 231 -4.23 0.12 -7.88
C GLY A 231 -3.47 -0.58 -9.01
N ARG A 232 -3.81 -0.28 -10.26
CA ARG A 232 -3.11 -0.84 -11.43
C ARG A 232 -1.62 -0.45 -11.47
N ASP A 233 -1.32 0.83 -11.22
CA ASP A 233 0.05 1.34 -11.20
C ASP A 233 0.84 0.73 -10.02
N LEU A 234 0.18 0.58 -8.87
CA LEU A 234 0.72 -0.05 -7.67
C LEU A 234 1.03 -1.54 -7.88
N SER A 235 0.10 -2.31 -8.45
CA SER A 235 0.32 -3.71 -8.83
C SER A 235 1.50 -3.87 -9.81
N GLY A 236 1.62 -2.95 -10.78
CA GLY A 236 2.76 -2.88 -11.68
C GLY A 236 4.09 -2.64 -10.96
N TYR A 237 4.12 -1.66 -10.04
CA TYR A 237 5.30 -1.36 -9.22
C TYR A 237 5.68 -2.54 -8.32
N LEU A 238 4.71 -3.13 -7.61
CA LEU A 238 4.92 -4.22 -6.65
C LEU A 238 5.51 -5.48 -7.30
N SER A 239 5.16 -5.75 -8.56
CA SER A 239 5.75 -6.84 -9.35
C SER A 239 7.27 -6.76 -9.48
N SER A 240 7.84 -5.55 -9.40
CA SER A 240 9.28 -5.31 -9.38
C SER A 240 9.84 -5.20 -7.96
N PHE A 241 9.12 -4.53 -7.06
CA PHE A 241 9.49 -4.32 -5.65
C PHE A 241 9.72 -5.64 -4.90
N LEU A 242 8.88 -6.65 -5.13
CA LEU A 242 8.93 -7.94 -4.43
C LEU A 242 9.96 -8.93 -5.00
N ARG A 243 10.68 -8.58 -6.08
CA ARG A 243 11.73 -9.44 -6.67
C ARG A 243 13.11 -9.25 -6.04
N HIS A 244 13.31 -8.13 -5.35
CA HIS A 244 14.55 -7.76 -4.65
C HIS A 244 14.45 -8.05 -3.17
#